data_AF-A0A7S9QE49-F1
#
_entry.id   AF-A0A7S9QE49-F1
#
_cell.length_a   1.000
_cell.length_b   1.000
_cell.length_c   1.000
_cell.angle_alpha   90.00
_cell.angle_beta   90.00
_cell.angle_gamma   90.00
#
_symmetry.space_group_name_H-M   'P 1'
#
loop_
_entity.id
_entity.type
_entity.pdbx_description
1 polymer ?
#
loop_
_entity_poly.entity_id
_entity_poly.type
_entity_poly.pdbx_seq_one_letter_code
_entity_poly.pdbx_strand_id
1 'polypeptide(L)'
;MLKNIKSEQRLARKINLTAKKYALGVSVARQTNGPPEHDDEQEFKMHQPMPTHAATPSLSADRHYTHPDLARTCLDVLLRQVDPAAYDLLIEPSAGGGAFLDILPAPRIGIDLYPAAPEVIQADYLTWTPPKGRHLVVGNPPFGRSGAGALGFLSRAAEHADIVAMLLPASFGSDAMRRRVDRRLELVDELMLGEQRFEGPDGNVRIRCVFQIWRRLPVGSTRCDGPARTTTHPDWEWVDDLKDAHFAVRRVGARAGAVVDIPGAGEPVRGLSRESNLYVRACHMSPATLHSRFVALDHARALATSGAIPSVSKADYVDAYAAQWGARPSTAAVLDTARRQRPTAHKAPVPRAPAARRVAAGSSQEG
;
A
#
# COMPACT_ATOMS: atom_id res chain seq x y z
N MET A 1 9.54 -8.23 -43.93
CA MET A 1 8.25 -7.91 -43.29
C MET A 1 7.22 -9.05 -43.32
N LEU A 2 6.79 -9.57 -44.48
CA LEU A 2 5.74 -10.62 -44.56
C LEU A 2 6.04 -11.96 -43.86
N LYS A 3 7.32 -12.33 -43.68
CA LYS A 3 7.70 -13.55 -42.93
C LYS A 3 7.51 -13.41 -41.41
N ASN A 4 7.61 -12.20 -40.86
CA ASN A 4 7.52 -11.92 -39.42
C ASN A 4 6.06 -11.89 -38.93
N ILE A 5 5.16 -11.33 -39.73
CA ILE A 5 3.72 -11.29 -39.45
C ILE A 5 3.14 -12.73 -39.42
N LYS A 6 3.61 -13.60 -40.32
CA LYS A 6 3.17 -15.02 -40.34
C LYS A 6 3.71 -15.83 -39.17
N SER A 7 4.88 -15.48 -38.60
CA SER A 7 5.41 -16.15 -37.40
C SER A 7 4.68 -15.69 -36.14
N GLU A 8 4.36 -14.40 -36.01
CA GLU A 8 3.59 -13.85 -34.89
C GLU A 8 2.16 -14.40 -34.87
N GLN A 9 1.48 -14.45 -36.02
CA GLN A 9 0.15 -15.07 -36.13
C GLN A 9 0.17 -16.57 -35.82
N ARG A 10 1.26 -17.27 -36.14
CA ARG A 10 1.44 -18.70 -35.78
C ARG A 10 1.71 -18.90 -34.29
N LEU A 11 2.45 -17.98 -33.66
CA LEU A 11 2.72 -18.01 -32.23
C LEU A 11 1.45 -17.71 -31.43
N ALA A 12 0.70 -16.66 -31.79
CA ALA A 12 -0.59 -16.33 -31.21
C ALA A 12 -1.61 -17.48 -31.36
N ARG A 13 -1.66 -18.13 -32.53
CA ARG A 13 -2.49 -19.33 -32.75
C ARG A 13 -2.06 -20.51 -31.89
N LYS A 14 -0.75 -20.76 -31.70
CA LYS A 14 -0.25 -21.82 -30.83
C LYS A 14 -0.60 -21.56 -29.36
N ILE A 15 -0.43 -20.32 -28.88
CA ILE A 15 -0.78 -19.93 -27.51
C ILE A 15 -2.29 -20.12 -27.27
N ASN A 16 -3.14 -19.66 -28.19
CA ASN A 16 -4.59 -19.86 -28.10
C ASN A 16 -5.01 -21.33 -28.17
N LEU A 17 -4.33 -22.15 -28.97
CA LEU A 17 -4.63 -23.58 -29.06
C LEU A 17 -4.22 -24.33 -27.78
N THR A 18 -3.08 -23.96 -27.19
CA THR A 18 -2.61 -24.50 -25.92
C THR A 18 -3.57 -24.11 -24.79
N ALA A 19 -3.99 -22.85 -24.70
CA ALA A 19 -4.97 -22.39 -23.71
C ALA A 19 -6.32 -23.14 -23.82
N LYS A 20 -6.84 -23.34 -25.04
CA LYS A 20 -8.06 -24.14 -25.26
C LYS A 20 -7.92 -25.60 -24.84
N LYS A 21 -6.74 -26.19 -25.01
CA LYS A 21 -6.49 -27.60 -24.68
C LYS A 21 -6.45 -27.83 -23.15
N TYR A 22 -5.98 -26.85 -22.38
CA TYR A 22 -6.02 -26.90 -20.91
C TYR A 22 -7.44 -26.69 -20.35
N ALA A 23 -8.27 -25.85 -20.99
CA ALA A 23 -9.66 -25.60 -20.57
C ALA A 23 -10.58 -26.83 -20.73
N LEU A 24 -10.33 -27.68 -21.74
CA LEU A 24 -11.14 -28.90 -21.99
C LEU A 24 -10.74 -30.08 -21.10
N GLY A 25 -9.60 -30.02 -20.40
CA GLY A 25 -9.08 -31.12 -19.56
C GLY A 25 -9.67 -31.18 -18.14
N VAL A 26 -10.51 -30.22 -17.75
CA VAL A 26 -11.08 -30.10 -16.40
C VAL A 26 -12.60 -30.19 -16.47
N SER A 27 -13.14 -31.34 -16.88
CA SER A 27 -14.57 -31.64 -16.69
C SER A 27 -14.86 -33.13 -16.90
N VAL A 28 -14.50 -33.99 -15.94
CA VAL A 28 -15.25 -35.24 -15.68
C VAL A 28 -15.07 -35.66 -14.22
N ALA A 29 -16.08 -35.43 -13.38
CA ALA A 29 -16.36 -36.27 -12.21
C ALA A 29 -17.87 -36.24 -11.93
N ARG A 30 -18.53 -37.37 -12.16
CA ARG A 30 -19.98 -37.59 -11.98
C ARG A 30 -20.32 -37.73 -10.50
N GLN A 31 -21.40 -37.08 -10.06
CA GLN A 31 -22.06 -37.31 -8.78
C GLN A 31 -23.01 -38.52 -8.86
N THR A 32 -22.98 -39.39 -7.85
CA THR A 32 -24.09 -40.32 -7.53
C THR A 32 -24.33 -40.29 -6.02
N ASN A 33 -25.59 -40.05 -5.64
CA ASN A 33 -26.08 -40.00 -4.25
C ASN A 33 -26.53 -41.38 -3.75
N GLY A 34 -26.32 -41.65 -2.46
CA GLY A 34 -27.00 -42.70 -1.66
C GLY A 34 -26.91 -42.34 -0.16
N PRO A 35 -27.96 -42.55 0.67
CA PRO A 35 -28.01 -42.09 2.07
C PRO A 35 -27.83 -43.26 3.08
N PRO A 36 -28.03 -43.09 4.42
CA PRO A 36 -26.94 -42.93 5.39
C PRO A 36 -26.89 -44.06 6.45
N GLU A 37 -25.74 -44.25 7.11
CA GLU A 37 -25.67 -45.00 8.36
C GLU A 37 -24.89 -44.21 9.42
N HIS A 38 -25.47 -44.20 10.63
CA HIS A 38 -24.92 -43.66 11.87
C HIS A 38 -23.85 -44.61 12.41
N ASP A 39 -22.76 -44.05 12.94
CA ASP A 39 -22.24 -44.45 14.26
C ASP A 39 -21.29 -43.38 14.82
N ASP A 40 -21.47 -43.13 16.11
CA ASP A 40 -20.68 -42.24 16.95
C ASP A 40 -19.30 -42.85 17.22
N GLU A 41 -18.23 -42.04 17.20
CA GLU A 41 -17.16 -42.13 18.19
C GLU A 41 -16.26 -40.88 18.19
N GLN A 42 -16.00 -40.37 19.38
CA GLN A 42 -15.24 -39.16 19.68
C GLN A 42 -13.73 -39.43 19.62
N GLU A 43 -12.98 -38.59 18.90
CA GLU A 43 -11.54 -38.45 19.14
C GLU A 43 -11.07 -36.98 18.99
N PHE A 44 -10.43 -36.49 20.04
CA PHE A 44 -9.83 -35.15 20.17
C PHE A 44 -8.67 -34.96 19.16
N LYS A 45 -8.71 -33.91 18.33
CA LYS A 45 -7.49 -33.36 17.69
C LYS A 45 -7.60 -31.86 17.38
N MET A 46 -6.66 -31.16 17.99
CA MET A 46 -6.24 -29.79 17.73
C MET A 46 -5.79 -29.66 16.26
N HIS A 47 -6.52 -28.92 15.43
CA HIS A 47 -6.12 -28.22 14.19
C HIS A 47 -7.38 -27.50 13.68
N GLN A 48 -7.41 -26.15 13.66
CA GLN A 48 -8.57 -25.45 13.12
C GLN A 48 -8.63 -25.63 11.59
N PRO A 49 -9.71 -26.19 11.02
CA PRO A 49 -9.87 -26.28 9.58
C PRO A 49 -10.29 -24.92 9.00
N MET A 50 -9.74 -24.60 7.83
CA MET A 50 -10.20 -23.51 6.98
C MET A 50 -11.69 -23.68 6.67
N PRO A 51 -12.52 -22.63 6.71
CA PRO A 51 -13.94 -22.77 6.44
C PRO A 51 -14.18 -23.10 4.97
N THR A 52 -14.47 -24.37 4.68
CA THR A 52 -15.20 -24.79 3.49
C THR A 52 -16.69 -24.64 3.75
N HIS A 53 -17.33 -23.65 3.13
CA HIS A 53 -18.64 -23.83 2.53
C HIS A 53 -18.87 -22.78 1.44
N ALA A 54 -19.18 -23.31 0.26
CA ALA A 54 -19.62 -22.61 -0.92
C ALA A 54 -20.82 -21.71 -0.60
N ALA A 55 -20.62 -20.40 -0.72
CA ALA A 55 -21.66 -19.50 -1.16
C ALA A 55 -21.39 -19.26 -2.65
N THR A 56 -22.35 -19.56 -3.51
CA THR A 56 -22.36 -19.04 -4.89
C THR A 56 -22.15 -17.52 -4.76
N PRO A 57 -21.04 -16.94 -5.25
CA PRO A 57 -20.90 -15.50 -5.20
C PRO A 57 -22.06 -14.95 -6.03
N SER A 58 -22.87 -14.08 -5.43
CA SER A 58 -23.90 -13.35 -6.18
C SER A 58 -23.20 -12.70 -7.38
N LEU A 59 -23.47 -13.20 -8.58
CA LEU A 59 -22.79 -12.86 -9.84
C LEU A 59 -22.81 -11.35 -10.19
N SER A 60 -23.57 -10.54 -9.44
CA SER A 60 -23.82 -9.13 -9.70
C SER A 60 -22.96 -8.13 -8.90
N ALA A 61 -22.48 -8.47 -7.70
CA ALA A 61 -22.06 -7.43 -6.76
C ALA A 61 -20.67 -6.82 -7.00
N ASP A 62 -19.78 -7.48 -7.74
CA ASP A 62 -18.36 -7.07 -7.90
C ASP A 62 -17.94 -6.84 -9.37
N ARG A 63 -18.89 -6.77 -10.32
CA ARG A 63 -18.57 -6.43 -11.72
C ARG A 63 -18.53 -4.90 -11.88
N HIS A 64 -17.33 -4.34 -11.78
CA HIS A 64 -17.06 -2.92 -11.97
C HIS A 64 -16.21 -2.72 -13.22
N TYR A 65 -16.82 -2.27 -14.31
CA TYR A 65 -16.10 -2.03 -15.55
C TYR A 65 -15.38 -0.69 -15.52
N THR A 66 -14.14 -0.69 -16.02
CA THR A 66 -13.28 0.49 -16.11
C THR A 66 -13.62 1.27 -17.37
N HIS A 67 -13.77 2.59 -17.26
CA HIS A 67 -13.96 3.45 -18.42
C HIS A 67 -12.69 3.47 -19.30
N PRO A 68 -12.78 3.40 -20.64
CA PRO A 68 -11.62 3.38 -21.53
C PRO A 68 -10.63 4.55 -21.32
N ASP A 69 -11.13 5.76 -21.08
CA ASP A 69 -10.26 6.93 -20.82
C ASP A 69 -9.46 6.80 -19.52
N LEU A 70 -10.04 6.15 -18.50
CA LEU A 70 -9.34 5.87 -17.25
C LEU A 70 -8.23 4.84 -17.48
N ALA A 71 -8.53 3.78 -18.26
CA ALA A 71 -7.53 2.78 -18.64
C ALA A 71 -6.36 3.41 -19.42
N ARG A 72 -6.65 4.32 -20.37
CA ARG A 72 -5.62 5.09 -21.12
C ARG A 72 -4.76 5.94 -20.20
N THR A 73 -5.39 6.68 -19.28
CA THR A 73 -4.67 7.51 -18.30
C THR A 73 -3.70 6.67 -17.46
N CYS A 74 -4.15 5.51 -16.97
CA CYS A 74 -3.31 4.58 -16.23
C CYS A 74 -2.17 4.01 -17.10
N LEU A 75 -2.47 3.63 -18.35
CA LEU A 75 -1.47 3.10 -19.27
C LEU A 75 -0.39 4.14 -19.60
N ASP A 76 -0.76 5.41 -19.79
CA ASP A 76 0.22 6.49 -20.03
C ASP A 76 1.21 6.66 -18.87
N VAL A 77 0.77 6.48 -17.62
CA VAL A 77 1.67 6.49 -16.46
C VAL A 77 2.59 5.27 -16.49
N LEU A 78 2.04 4.09 -16.78
CA LEU A 78 2.82 2.86 -16.87
C LEU A 78 3.92 2.94 -17.93
N LEU A 79 3.59 3.40 -19.13
CA LEU A 79 4.51 3.48 -20.26
C LEU A 79 5.64 4.52 -20.07
N ARG A 80 5.51 5.45 -19.10
CA ARG A 80 6.62 6.32 -18.70
C ARG A 80 7.65 5.60 -17.83
N GLN A 81 7.24 4.55 -17.14
CA GLN A 81 8.09 3.81 -16.20
C GLN A 81 8.74 2.59 -16.85
N VAL A 82 8.11 2.00 -17.87
CA VAL A 82 8.56 0.73 -18.46
C VAL A 82 8.37 0.71 -19.98
N ASP A 83 9.29 0.03 -20.67
CA ASP A 83 9.13 -0.31 -22.08
C ASP A 83 8.36 -1.64 -22.20
N PRO A 84 7.12 -1.64 -22.75
CA PRO A 84 6.35 -2.87 -22.90
C PRO A 84 7.03 -3.90 -23.81
N ALA A 85 7.91 -3.49 -24.73
CA ALA A 85 8.64 -4.40 -25.61
C ALA A 85 9.69 -5.25 -24.86
N ALA A 86 10.01 -4.90 -23.61
CA ALA A 86 10.93 -5.67 -22.76
C ALA A 86 10.30 -6.94 -22.15
N TYR A 87 9.01 -7.17 -22.37
CA TYR A 87 8.24 -8.27 -21.79
C TYR A 87 7.73 -9.21 -22.88
N ASP A 88 7.75 -10.52 -22.59
CA ASP A 88 7.29 -11.57 -23.50
C ASP A 88 5.76 -11.65 -23.55
N LEU A 89 5.07 -11.16 -22.52
CA LEU A 89 3.62 -11.17 -22.44
C LEU A 89 3.09 -10.08 -21.49
N LEU A 90 2.15 -9.28 -22.01
CA LEU A 90 1.34 -8.36 -21.22
C LEU A 90 0.02 -9.04 -20.83
N ILE A 91 -0.39 -8.90 -19.58
CA ILE A 91 -1.51 -9.66 -19.01
C ILE A 91 -2.48 -8.69 -18.34
N GLU A 92 -3.74 -8.68 -18.77
CA GLU A 92 -4.83 -8.09 -18.00
C GLU A 92 -5.51 -9.18 -17.15
N PRO A 93 -5.31 -9.16 -15.82
CA PRO A 93 -6.00 -10.08 -14.92
C PRO A 93 -7.38 -9.49 -14.60
N SER A 94 -8.43 -10.31 -14.65
CA SER A 94 -9.84 -9.90 -14.58
C SER A 94 -10.22 -8.85 -15.64
N ALA A 95 -10.00 -9.20 -16.90
CA ALA A 95 -10.15 -8.27 -18.02
C ALA A 95 -11.60 -7.81 -18.26
N GLY A 96 -12.61 -8.57 -17.82
CA GLY A 96 -14.03 -8.24 -18.01
C GLY A 96 -14.34 -7.86 -19.46
N GLY A 97 -14.61 -6.58 -19.69
CA GLY A 97 -14.91 -5.98 -20.99
C GLY A 97 -13.69 -5.58 -21.84
N GLY A 98 -12.46 -5.77 -21.35
CA GLY A 98 -11.22 -5.57 -22.10
C GLY A 98 -10.66 -4.14 -22.07
N ALA A 99 -11.03 -3.31 -21.09
CA ALA A 99 -10.69 -1.89 -21.08
C ALA A 99 -9.17 -1.61 -21.14
N PHE A 100 -8.34 -2.40 -20.46
CA PHE A 100 -6.88 -2.31 -20.64
C PHE A 100 -6.43 -3.15 -21.85
N LEU A 101 -6.95 -4.36 -22.01
CA LEU A 101 -6.55 -5.30 -23.05
C LEU A 101 -6.61 -4.67 -24.44
N ASP A 102 -7.68 -3.95 -24.75
CA ASP A 102 -7.90 -3.30 -26.05
C ASP A 102 -6.75 -2.37 -26.44
N ILE A 103 -6.18 -1.66 -25.44
CA ILE A 103 -5.16 -0.63 -25.62
C ILE A 103 -3.72 -1.13 -25.38
N LEU A 104 -3.52 -2.33 -24.82
CA LEU A 104 -2.18 -2.87 -24.59
C LEU A 104 -1.50 -3.27 -25.92
N PRO A 105 -0.19 -3.08 -26.10
CA PRO A 105 0.51 -3.62 -27.27
C PRO A 105 0.57 -5.16 -27.21
N ALA A 106 0.64 -5.80 -28.38
CA ALA A 106 0.89 -7.23 -28.47
C ALA A 106 2.38 -7.55 -28.20
N PRO A 107 2.72 -8.73 -27.65
CA PRO A 107 1.82 -9.83 -27.27
C PRO A 107 1.08 -9.57 -25.94
N ARG A 108 -0.24 -9.80 -25.95
CA ARG A 108 -1.13 -9.55 -24.81
C ARG A 108 -2.16 -10.66 -24.63
N ILE A 109 -2.63 -10.85 -23.40
CA ILE A 109 -3.81 -11.68 -23.09
C ILE A 109 -4.67 -11.01 -22.02
N GLY A 110 -5.98 -11.22 -22.10
CA GLY A 110 -6.91 -10.94 -21.02
C GLY A 110 -7.44 -12.23 -20.44
N ILE A 111 -7.55 -12.29 -19.11
CA ILE A 111 -8.10 -13.43 -18.38
C ILE A 111 -9.24 -12.94 -17.52
N ASP A 112 -10.37 -13.64 -17.53
CA ASP A 112 -11.48 -13.33 -16.63
C ASP A 112 -12.25 -14.60 -16.24
N LEU A 113 -12.82 -14.62 -15.04
CA LEU A 113 -13.69 -15.71 -14.60
C LEU A 113 -15.04 -15.71 -15.35
N TYR A 114 -15.50 -14.51 -15.72
CA TYR A 114 -16.73 -14.24 -16.47
C TYR A 114 -16.47 -13.22 -17.60
N PRO A 115 -15.82 -13.64 -18.70
CA PRO A 115 -15.48 -12.74 -19.81
C PRO A 115 -16.69 -11.96 -20.35
N ALA A 116 -16.50 -10.68 -20.61
CA ALA A 116 -17.48 -9.81 -21.28
C ALA A 116 -16.99 -9.30 -22.65
N ALA A 117 -15.84 -9.79 -23.13
CA ALA A 117 -15.29 -9.49 -24.45
C ALA A 117 -14.79 -10.77 -25.16
N PRO A 118 -14.93 -10.89 -26.50
CA PRO A 118 -14.61 -12.13 -27.22
C PRO A 118 -13.15 -12.60 -27.16
N GLU A 119 -12.19 -11.68 -26.98
CA GLU A 119 -10.76 -12.00 -26.92
C GLU A 119 -10.25 -12.36 -25.51
N VAL A 120 -11.12 -12.23 -24.49
CA VAL A 120 -10.78 -12.55 -23.11
C VAL A 120 -10.93 -14.05 -22.86
N ILE A 121 -9.88 -14.65 -22.31
CA ILE A 121 -9.83 -16.07 -21.97
C ILE A 121 -10.60 -16.30 -20.68
N GLN A 122 -11.56 -17.24 -20.72
CA GLN A 122 -12.26 -17.67 -19.51
C GLN A 122 -11.36 -18.54 -18.63
N ALA A 123 -10.85 -18.00 -17.52
CA ALA A 123 -10.08 -18.73 -16.52
C ALA A 123 -10.03 -17.94 -15.20
N ASP A 124 -9.77 -18.64 -14.10
CA ASP A 124 -9.46 -18.00 -12.82
C ASP A 124 -7.98 -17.59 -12.80
N TYR A 125 -7.69 -16.30 -12.82
CA TYR A 125 -6.31 -15.78 -12.77
C TYR A 125 -5.56 -16.21 -11.51
N LEU A 126 -6.24 -16.38 -10.38
CA LEU A 126 -5.61 -16.76 -9.11
C LEU A 126 -5.03 -18.19 -9.16
N THR A 127 -5.57 -19.05 -10.01
CA THR A 127 -5.09 -20.43 -10.21
C THR A 127 -4.46 -20.67 -11.59
N TRP A 128 -4.62 -19.74 -12.53
CA TRP A 128 -4.07 -19.82 -13.87
C TRP A 128 -2.54 -19.78 -13.88
N THR A 129 -1.90 -20.65 -14.67
CA THR A 129 -0.44 -20.72 -14.77
C THR A 129 0.06 -19.98 -16.02
N PRO A 130 0.93 -18.96 -15.88
CA PRO A 130 1.49 -18.25 -17.02
C PRO A 130 2.49 -19.11 -17.80
N PRO A 131 2.68 -18.85 -19.11
CA PRO A 131 3.80 -19.40 -19.84
C PRO A 131 5.13 -18.92 -19.24
N LYS A 132 6.25 -19.54 -19.64
CA LYS A 132 7.59 -19.03 -19.26
C LYS A 132 7.86 -17.72 -20.00
N GLY A 133 8.45 -16.76 -19.30
CA GLY A 133 8.85 -15.48 -19.87
C GLY A 133 8.82 -14.35 -18.85
N ARG A 134 9.18 -13.16 -19.31
CA ARG A 134 9.05 -11.89 -18.60
C ARG A 134 7.64 -11.36 -18.79
N HIS A 135 6.95 -11.07 -17.70
CA HIS A 135 5.56 -10.63 -17.75
C HIS A 135 5.37 -9.24 -17.14
N LEU A 136 4.46 -8.50 -17.75
CA LEU A 136 3.89 -7.28 -17.20
C LEU A 136 2.39 -7.52 -16.98
N VAL A 137 1.93 -7.32 -15.75
CA VAL A 137 0.52 -7.46 -15.38
C VAL A 137 -0.06 -6.07 -15.19
N VAL A 138 -1.18 -5.76 -15.86
CA VAL A 138 -1.87 -4.47 -15.71
C VAL A 138 -3.38 -4.62 -15.79
N GLY A 139 -4.13 -4.02 -14.86
CA GLY A 139 -5.60 -4.08 -14.91
C GLY A 139 -6.31 -3.48 -13.70
N ASN A 140 -7.62 -3.73 -13.62
CA ASN A 140 -8.49 -3.36 -12.50
C ASN A 140 -9.00 -4.63 -11.80
N PRO A 141 -8.29 -5.17 -10.80
CA PRO A 141 -8.73 -6.38 -10.10
C PRO A 141 -10.04 -6.16 -9.34
N PRO A 142 -10.86 -7.21 -9.11
CA PRO A 142 -11.99 -7.11 -8.19
C PRO A 142 -11.48 -6.69 -6.81
N PHE A 143 -12.03 -5.61 -6.25
CA PHE A 143 -11.51 -5.03 -5.02
C PHE A 143 -11.72 -5.95 -3.82
N GLY A 144 -12.92 -6.53 -3.72
CA GLY A 144 -13.34 -7.37 -2.60
C GLY A 144 -13.42 -6.62 -1.27
N ARG A 145 -13.98 -7.29 -0.26
CA ARG A 145 -14.15 -6.71 1.08
C ARG A 145 -12.79 -6.26 1.65
N SER A 146 -12.70 -4.99 2.05
CA SER A 146 -11.48 -4.42 2.65
C SER A 146 -10.21 -4.58 1.79
N GLY A 147 -10.36 -4.66 0.46
CA GLY A 147 -9.26 -4.80 -0.50
C GLY A 147 -8.71 -6.23 -0.63
N ALA A 148 -9.38 -7.24 -0.06
CA ALA A 148 -8.88 -8.62 -0.06
C ALA A 148 -8.74 -9.22 -1.46
N GLY A 149 -9.65 -8.89 -2.38
CA GLY A 149 -9.59 -9.37 -3.77
C GLY A 149 -8.35 -8.81 -4.48
N ALA A 150 -8.18 -7.49 -4.44
CA ALA A 150 -7.03 -6.83 -5.04
C ALA A 150 -5.69 -7.29 -4.45
N LEU A 151 -5.62 -7.54 -3.12
CA LEU A 151 -4.43 -8.12 -2.49
C LEU A 151 -4.12 -9.53 -3.01
N GLY A 152 -5.14 -10.36 -3.25
CA GLY A 152 -4.98 -11.68 -3.86
C GLY A 152 -4.39 -11.60 -5.26
N PHE A 153 -4.88 -10.67 -6.08
CA PHE A 153 -4.36 -10.44 -7.43
C PHE A 153 -2.92 -9.92 -7.42
N LEU A 154 -2.58 -8.96 -6.55
CA LEU A 154 -1.21 -8.47 -6.36
C LEU A 154 -0.26 -9.60 -5.94
N SER A 155 -0.67 -10.41 -4.96
CA SER A 155 0.11 -11.57 -4.48
C SER A 155 0.34 -12.59 -5.60
N ARG A 156 -0.72 -12.89 -6.36
CA ARG A 156 -0.64 -13.82 -7.48
C ARG A 156 0.31 -13.31 -8.57
N ALA A 157 0.18 -12.04 -8.94
CA ALA A 157 1.04 -11.41 -9.94
C ALA A 157 2.51 -11.40 -9.49
N ALA A 158 2.78 -11.18 -8.20
CA ALA A 158 4.13 -11.21 -7.63
C ALA A 158 4.83 -12.57 -7.77
N GLU A 159 4.11 -13.66 -8.08
CA GLU A 159 4.70 -14.98 -8.36
C GLU A 159 5.35 -15.10 -9.72
N HIS A 160 4.97 -14.28 -10.71
CA HIS A 160 5.43 -14.48 -12.08
C HIS A 160 5.71 -13.21 -12.88
N ALA A 161 5.24 -12.04 -12.43
CA ALA A 161 5.38 -10.79 -13.16
C ALA A 161 6.56 -9.98 -12.64
N ASP A 162 7.28 -9.35 -13.56
CA ASP A 162 8.36 -8.41 -13.24
C ASP A 162 7.79 -7.05 -12.82
N ILE A 163 6.67 -6.66 -13.45
CA ILE A 163 5.93 -5.43 -13.17
C ILE A 163 4.46 -5.76 -12.98
N VAL A 164 3.84 -5.13 -11.99
CA VAL A 164 2.43 -5.26 -11.64
C VAL A 164 1.84 -3.87 -11.48
N ALA A 165 0.92 -3.48 -12.36
CA ALA A 165 0.30 -2.16 -12.35
C ALA A 165 -1.21 -2.27 -12.18
N MET A 166 -1.77 -1.81 -11.06
CA MET A 166 -3.18 -2.05 -10.75
C MET A 166 -3.92 -0.76 -10.41
N LEU A 167 -5.14 -0.64 -10.96
CA LEU A 167 -6.14 0.32 -10.49
C LEU A 167 -6.76 -0.22 -9.21
N LEU A 168 -6.66 0.53 -8.12
CA LEU A 168 -6.98 0.08 -6.77
C LEU A 168 -7.83 1.14 -6.04
N PRO A 169 -8.55 0.78 -4.98
CA PRO A 169 -9.15 1.76 -4.08
C PRO A 169 -8.07 2.66 -3.44
N ALA A 170 -8.37 3.93 -3.22
CA ALA A 170 -7.44 4.92 -2.67
C ALA A 170 -6.86 4.54 -1.30
N SER A 171 -7.51 3.64 -0.56
CA SER A 171 -6.99 3.05 0.67
C SER A 171 -5.65 2.33 0.49
N PHE A 172 -5.34 1.83 -0.71
CA PHE A 172 -4.02 1.29 -1.07
C PHE A 172 -2.90 2.34 -1.05
N GLY A 173 -3.25 3.63 -1.10
CA GLY A 173 -2.32 4.74 -0.88
C GLY A 173 -1.92 4.90 0.58
N SER A 174 -2.62 4.30 1.55
CA SER A 174 -2.25 4.38 2.97
C SER A 174 -1.09 3.44 3.33
N ASP A 175 -0.22 3.82 4.27
CA ASP A 175 0.93 2.98 4.67
C ASP A 175 0.49 1.63 5.25
N ALA A 176 -0.63 1.63 5.98
CA ALA A 176 -1.20 0.41 6.54
C ALA A 176 -1.59 -0.59 5.45
N MET A 177 -2.17 -0.12 4.34
CA MET A 177 -2.52 -1.00 3.23
C MET A 177 -1.29 -1.40 2.41
N ARG A 178 -0.35 -0.47 2.16
CA ARG A 178 0.91 -0.78 1.45
C ARG A 178 1.67 -1.92 2.13
N ARG A 179 1.72 -1.95 3.47
CA ARG A 179 2.33 -3.04 4.26
C ARG A 179 1.66 -4.41 4.09
N ARG A 180 0.41 -4.46 3.61
CA ARG A 180 -0.31 -5.70 3.32
C ARG A 180 -0.01 -6.23 1.91
N VAL A 181 0.49 -5.39 1.00
CA VAL A 181 0.92 -5.80 -0.35
C VAL A 181 2.11 -6.74 -0.23
N ASP A 182 2.13 -7.79 -1.06
CA ASP A 182 3.17 -8.82 -1.08
C ASP A 182 4.57 -8.22 -1.03
N ARG A 183 5.41 -8.76 -0.13
CA ARG A 183 6.75 -8.22 0.13
C ARG A 183 7.75 -8.51 -0.99
N ARG A 184 7.39 -9.31 -1.98
CA ARG A 184 8.18 -9.45 -3.23
C ARG A 184 7.99 -8.25 -4.14
N LEU A 185 7.04 -7.36 -3.87
CA LEU A 185 6.79 -6.17 -4.65
C LEU A 185 7.32 -4.92 -3.95
N GLU A 186 7.95 -4.04 -4.71
CA GLU A 186 8.35 -2.69 -4.31
C GLU A 186 7.56 -1.67 -5.14
N LEU A 187 6.99 -0.66 -4.49
CA LEU A 187 6.25 0.40 -5.17
C LEU A 187 7.23 1.26 -5.96
N VAL A 188 7.00 1.41 -7.26
CA VAL A 188 7.79 2.23 -8.16
C VAL A 188 7.17 3.61 -8.31
N ASP A 189 5.87 3.65 -8.55
CA ASP A 189 5.14 4.89 -8.82
C ASP A 189 3.65 4.73 -8.45
N GLU A 190 2.98 5.85 -8.21
CA GLU A 190 1.54 5.88 -7.97
C GLU A 190 0.89 7.18 -8.48
N LEU A 191 -0.32 7.05 -9.02
CA LEU A 191 -1.16 8.17 -9.43
C LEU A 191 -2.46 8.16 -8.63
N MET A 192 -2.68 9.21 -7.82
CA MET A 192 -3.96 9.44 -7.16
C MET A 192 -4.99 9.94 -8.19
N LEU A 193 -6.06 9.16 -8.40
CA LEU A 193 -7.05 9.43 -9.44
C LEU A 193 -8.31 10.14 -8.90
N GLY A 194 -8.43 10.31 -7.58
CA GLY A 194 -9.63 10.86 -6.98
C GLY A 194 -10.85 9.95 -7.20
N GLU A 195 -12.06 10.54 -7.19
CA GLU A 195 -13.31 9.79 -7.39
C GLU A 195 -13.49 9.38 -8.86
N GLN A 196 -13.62 8.07 -9.08
CA GLN A 196 -13.85 7.45 -10.38
C GLN A 196 -15.21 6.77 -10.40
N ARG A 197 -15.83 6.68 -11.58
CA ARG A 197 -17.12 6.02 -11.79
C ARG A 197 -16.88 4.66 -12.44
N PHE A 198 -17.51 3.63 -11.88
CA PHE A 198 -17.47 2.28 -12.41
C PHE A 198 -18.88 1.83 -12.75
N GLU A 199 -19.04 1.26 -13.93
CA GLU A 199 -20.31 0.70 -14.38
C GLU A 199 -20.49 -0.70 -13.76
N GLY A 200 -21.63 -0.93 -13.12
CA GLY A 200 -21.97 -2.23 -12.56
C GLY A 200 -23.48 -2.50 -12.61
N PRO A 201 -23.91 -3.72 -12.23
CA PRO A 201 -25.32 -4.14 -12.33
C PRO A 201 -26.29 -3.27 -11.52
N ASP A 202 -25.81 -2.68 -10.42
CA ASP A 202 -26.61 -1.84 -9.52
C ASP A 202 -26.50 -0.32 -9.85
N GLY A 203 -25.88 0.01 -10.99
CA GLY A 203 -25.61 1.38 -11.43
C GLY A 203 -24.17 1.85 -11.21
N ASN A 204 -23.93 3.14 -11.46
CA ASN A 204 -22.61 3.74 -11.39
C ASN A 204 -22.13 3.89 -9.93
N VAL A 205 -21.16 3.07 -9.52
CA VAL A 205 -20.52 3.21 -8.21
C VAL A 205 -19.38 4.22 -8.30
N ARG A 206 -19.28 5.10 -7.31
CA ARG A 206 -18.22 6.10 -7.18
C ARG A 206 -17.20 5.65 -6.14
N ILE A 207 -15.97 5.47 -6.57
CA ILE A 207 -14.89 4.96 -5.71
C ILE A 207 -13.68 5.86 -5.89
N ARG A 208 -13.07 6.29 -4.79
CA ARG A 208 -11.77 6.95 -4.88
C ARG A 208 -10.71 5.93 -5.23
N CYS A 209 -9.89 6.21 -6.23
CA CYS A 209 -8.92 5.27 -6.76
C CYS A 209 -7.48 5.81 -6.73
N VAL A 210 -6.56 4.86 -6.74
CA VAL A 210 -5.13 5.06 -6.97
C VAL A 210 -4.70 4.04 -8.02
N PHE A 211 -3.86 4.44 -8.96
CA PHE A 211 -3.16 3.51 -9.84
C PHE A 211 -1.74 3.34 -9.32
N GLN A 212 -1.32 2.11 -9.05
CA GLN A 212 -0.01 1.82 -8.48
C GLN A 212 0.78 0.91 -9.39
N ILE A 213 2.06 1.24 -9.59
CA ILE A 213 3.02 0.45 -10.35
C ILE A 213 4.01 -0.16 -9.36
N TRP A 214 4.07 -1.48 -9.36
CA TRP A 214 4.92 -2.27 -8.49
C TRP A 214 5.93 -3.05 -9.33
N ARG A 215 7.13 -3.20 -8.80
CA ARG A 215 8.19 -4.02 -9.39
C ARG A 215 8.49 -5.19 -8.49
N ARG A 216 8.66 -6.35 -9.10
CA ARG A 216 9.10 -7.54 -8.38
C ARG A 216 10.59 -7.45 -8.04
N LEU A 217 10.90 -7.73 -6.79
CA LEU A 217 12.25 -7.81 -6.27
C LEU A 217 12.93 -9.12 -6.72
N PRO A 218 14.27 -9.14 -6.78
CA PRO A 218 15.03 -10.34 -7.06
C PRO A 218 14.64 -11.51 -6.15
N VAL A 219 14.75 -12.74 -6.66
CA VAL A 219 14.47 -13.96 -5.88
C VAL A 219 15.28 -13.96 -4.59
N GLY A 220 14.62 -14.24 -3.47
CA GLY A 220 15.22 -14.23 -2.12
C GLY A 220 15.24 -12.85 -1.46
N SER A 221 14.90 -11.78 -2.18
CA SER A 221 14.76 -10.44 -1.60
C SER A 221 13.32 -10.17 -1.16
N THR A 222 13.16 -9.36 -0.12
CA THR A 222 11.86 -8.85 0.32
C THR A 222 11.93 -7.37 0.62
N ARG A 223 10.85 -6.66 0.34
CA ARG A 223 10.68 -5.24 0.67
C ARG A 223 10.87 -5.07 2.17
N CYS A 224 11.70 -4.10 2.53
CA CYS A 224 11.87 -3.65 3.90
C CYS A 224 10.90 -2.50 4.13
N ASP A 225 9.80 -2.77 4.82
CA ASP A 225 8.92 -1.69 5.25
C ASP A 225 9.61 -0.97 6.42
N GLY A 226 9.71 0.37 6.35
CA GLY A 226 10.26 1.18 7.43
C GLY A 226 9.51 0.99 8.76
N PRO A 227 9.97 1.60 9.86
CA PRO A 227 9.31 1.47 11.16
C PRO A 227 7.83 1.87 11.09
N ALA A 228 7.01 1.31 11.97
CA ALA A 228 5.63 1.74 12.11
C ALA A 228 5.59 3.24 12.45
N ARG A 229 4.59 3.94 11.91
CA ARG A 229 4.44 5.38 12.13
C ARG A 229 4.12 5.64 13.60
N THR A 230 4.73 6.69 14.14
CA THR A 230 4.53 7.08 15.53
C THR A 230 3.10 7.57 15.74
N THR A 231 2.47 7.14 16.82
CA THR A 231 1.10 7.53 17.17
C THR A 231 1.03 8.43 18.39
N THR A 232 2.17 8.85 18.93
CA THR A 232 2.30 9.70 20.11
C THR A 232 3.16 10.93 19.80
N HIS A 233 3.03 11.98 20.61
CA HIS A 233 3.86 13.18 20.48
C HIS A 233 4.09 13.80 21.87
N PRO A 234 5.22 14.48 22.13
CA PRO A 234 5.46 15.08 23.45
C PRO A 234 4.44 16.15 23.85
N ASP A 235 3.94 16.93 22.90
CA ASP A 235 3.10 18.10 23.20
C ASP A 235 1.67 17.75 23.66
N TRP A 236 1.19 16.52 23.39
CA TRP A 236 -0.16 16.07 23.74
C TRP A 236 -0.25 14.55 23.91
N GLU A 237 -1.34 14.10 24.51
CA GLU A 237 -1.68 12.68 24.60
C GLU A 237 -3.12 12.41 24.18
N TRP A 238 -3.37 11.17 23.76
CA TRP A 238 -4.72 10.68 23.52
C TRP A 238 -5.30 10.15 24.82
N VAL A 239 -6.40 10.74 25.27
CA VAL A 239 -7.09 10.28 26.49
C VAL A 239 -8.33 9.47 26.14
N ASP A 240 -8.70 8.57 27.04
CA ASP A 240 -9.85 7.70 26.87
C ASP A 240 -11.14 8.42 27.26
N ASP A 241 -11.18 9.13 28.37
CA ASP A 241 -12.38 9.81 28.84
C ASP A 241 -12.47 11.25 28.35
N LEU A 242 -13.68 11.65 27.92
CA LEU A 242 -13.96 13.01 27.47
C LEU A 242 -13.68 14.06 28.56
N LYS A 243 -13.90 13.69 29.83
CA LYS A 243 -13.64 14.55 31.00
C LYS A 243 -12.17 14.93 31.15
N ASP A 244 -11.26 14.10 30.64
CA ASP A 244 -9.81 14.30 30.76
C ASP A 244 -9.26 15.07 29.55
N ALA A 245 -10.10 15.37 28.57
CA ALA A 245 -9.70 15.99 27.32
C ALA A 245 -9.93 17.50 27.35
N HIS A 246 -9.04 18.23 26.68
CA HIS A 246 -9.21 19.66 26.46
C HIS A 246 -10.04 19.96 25.21
N PHE A 247 -9.93 19.12 24.19
CA PHE A 247 -10.75 19.14 22.98
C PHE A 247 -10.78 17.76 22.34
N ALA A 248 -11.64 17.57 21.34
CA ALA A 248 -11.70 16.36 20.54
C ALA A 248 -11.37 16.65 19.07
N VAL A 249 -11.02 15.61 18.32
CA VAL A 249 -10.86 15.68 16.87
C VAL A 249 -11.64 14.56 16.20
N ARG A 250 -12.29 14.85 15.08
CA ARG A 250 -13.06 13.88 14.33
C ARG A 250 -12.10 12.96 13.57
N ARG A 251 -12.11 11.66 13.84
CA ARG A 251 -11.24 10.69 13.14
C ARG A 251 -11.88 10.02 11.93
N VAL A 252 -13.21 9.97 11.89
CA VAL A 252 -13.96 9.25 10.83
C VAL A 252 -15.24 10.03 10.49
N GLY A 253 -15.61 9.99 9.21
CA GLY A 253 -16.84 10.59 8.68
C GLY A 253 -16.58 11.87 7.88
N ALA A 254 -17.66 12.50 7.39
CA ALA A 254 -17.59 13.64 6.48
C ALA A 254 -16.76 14.83 7.00
N ARG A 255 -16.61 14.95 8.32
CA ARG A 255 -15.82 16.00 8.99
C ARG A 255 -14.49 15.49 9.56
N ALA A 256 -13.96 14.36 9.09
CA ALA A 256 -12.68 13.83 9.56
C ALA A 256 -11.56 14.90 9.44
N GLY A 257 -10.75 15.05 10.48
CA GLY A 257 -9.77 16.13 10.62
C GLY A 257 -10.30 17.36 11.39
N ALA A 258 -11.61 17.52 11.55
CA ALA A 258 -12.16 18.68 12.23
C ALA A 258 -11.91 18.62 13.75
N VAL A 259 -11.49 19.74 14.33
CA VAL A 259 -11.47 19.95 15.78
C VAL A 259 -12.90 20.16 16.28
N VAL A 260 -13.20 19.60 17.45
CA VAL A 260 -14.50 19.67 18.11
C VAL A 260 -14.26 20.14 19.54
N ASP A 261 -14.82 21.31 19.86
CA ASP A 261 -14.79 21.84 21.22
C ASP A 261 -15.62 20.97 22.17
N ILE A 262 -15.10 20.82 23.39
CA ILE A 262 -15.80 20.14 24.48
C ILE A 262 -16.37 21.25 25.38
N PRO A 263 -17.69 21.35 25.56
CA PRO A 263 -18.30 22.27 26.50
C PRO A 263 -17.79 22.03 27.93
N GLY A 264 -17.92 23.06 28.76
CA GLY A 264 -17.63 22.96 30.19
C GLY A 264 -18.38 21.81 30.88
N ALA A 265 -17.86 21.38 32.03
CA ALA A 265 -18.23 20.15 32.72
C ALA A 265 -19.74 19.92 32.86
N GLY A 266 -20.24 18.87 32.20
CA GLY A 266 -21.55 18.28 32.47
C GLY A 266 -22.46 18.08 31.27
N GLU A 267 -22.21 18.75 30.13
CA GLU A 267 -23.09 18.62 28.97
C GLU A 267 -22.62 17.54 27.98
N PRO A 268 -23.43 16.50 27.72
CA PRO A 268 -23.14 15.56 26.66
C PRO A 268 -23.23 16.24 25.30
N VAL A 269 -22.10 16.34 24.59
CA VAL A 269 -22.11 16.80 23.20
C VAL A 269 -22.62 15.69 22.31
N ARG A 270 -23.73 15.95 21.63
CA ARG A 270 -24.26 15.02 20.63
C ARG A 270 -23.20 14.76 19.55
N GLY A 271 -22.82 13.50 19.37
CA GLY A 271 -21.88 13.08 18.34
C GLY A 271 -20.40 13.07 18.72
N LEU A 272 -20.05 13.13 20.02
CA LEU A 272 -18.67 12.95 20.52
C LEU A 272 -18.36 11.51 20.99
N SER A 273 -18.80 10.49 20.25
CA SER A 273 -18.48 9.09 20.59
C SER A 273 -17.00 8.74 20.35
N ARG A 274 -16.46 7.76 21.09
CA ARG A 274 -15.06 7.31 20.93
C ARG A 274 -14.78 6.65 19.58
N GLU A 275 -15.81 6.11 18.93
CA GLU A 275 -15.69 5.44 17.63
C GLU A 275 -15.41 6.45 16.50
N SER A 276 -15.96 7.66 16.62
CA SER A 276 -15.86 8.70 15.60
C SER A 276 -14.88 9.83 15.95
N ASN A 277 -14.40 9.90 17.18
CA ASN A 277 -13.53 10.98 17.67
C ASN A 277 -12.30 10.45 18.41
N LEU A 278 -11.26 11.28 18.49
CA LEU A 278 -10.11 11.12 19.36
C LEU A 278 -10.10 12.27 20.35
N TYR A 279 -9.84 11.99 21.62
CA TYR A 279 -9.80 13.02 22.65
C TYR A 279 -8.36 13.40 22.97
N VAL A 280 -8.11 14.70 23.11
CA VAL A 280 -6.76 15.27 23.18
C VAL A 280 -6.58 16.04 24.48
N ARG A 281 -5.51 15.71 25.22
CA ARG A 281 -5.04 16.47 26.38
C ARG A 281 -3.66 17.06 26.08
N ALA A 282 -3.46 18.32 26.44
CA ALA A 282 -2.20 19.04 26.23
C ALA A 282 -1.25 18.76 27.40
N CYS A 283 0.03 18.54 27.12
CA CYS A 283 1.03 18.17 28.15
C CYS A 283 2.10 19.25 28.37
N HIS A 284 2.57 19.91 27.30
CA HIS A 284 3.73 20.84 27.36
C HIS A 284 3.43 22.23 26.79
N MET A 285 2.16 22.56 26.59
CA MET A 285 1.70 23.88 26.17
C MET A 285 0.27 24.13 26.65
N SER A 286 -0.17 25.38 26.57
CA SER A 286 -1.56 25.71 26.93
C SER A 286 -2.54 25.00 25.99
N PRO A 287 -3.71 24.55 26.51
CA PRO A 287 -4.75 23.94 25.69
C PRO A 287 -5.15 24.79 24.48
N ALA A 288 -5.26 26.11 24.66
CA ALA A 288 -5.59 27.05 23.58
C ALA A 288 -4.54 27.06 22.46
N THR A 289 -3.24 27.02 22.81
CA THR A 289 -2.16 26.97 21.81
C THR A 289 -2.21 25.66 21.02
N LEU A 290 -2.38 24.53 21.71
CA LEU A 290 -2.46 23.23 21.06
C LEU A 290 -3.69 23.15 20.14
N HIS A 291 -4.84 23.64 20.61
CA HIS A 291 -6.07 23.71 19.84
C HIS A 291 -5.87 24.50 18.54
N SER A 292 -5.29 25.70 18.59
CA SER A 292 -4.99 26.50 17.39
C SER A 292 -4.07 25.77 16.41
N ARG A 293 -3.09 25.00 16.90
CA ARG A 293 -2.24 24.17 16.04
C ARG A 293 -3.03 23.06 15.37
N PHE A 294 -3.87 22.35 16.10
CA PHE A 294 -4.72 21.30 15.55
C PHE A 294 -5.71 21.82 14.49
N VAL A 295 -6.28 23.01 14.68
CA VAL A 295 -7.13 23.67 13.68
C VAL A 295 -6.37 23.97 12.37
N ALA A 296 -5.08 24.26 12.47
CA ALA A 296 -4.24 24.59 11.33
C ALA A 296 -3.61 23.38 10.62
N LEU A 297 -3.88 22.15 11.08
CA LEU A 297 -3.33 20.93 10.47
C LEU A 297 -3.92 20.69 9.08
N ASP A 298 -3.03 20.40 8.13
CA ASP A 298 -3.42 19.91 6.82
C ASP A 298 -3.56 18.37 6.83
N HIS A 299 -4.76 17.89 6.53
CA HIS A 299 -5.09 16.47 6.45
C HIS A 299 -5.34 15.98 5.01
N ALA A 300 -5.06 16.80 3.99
CA ALA A 300 -5.36 16.50 2.60
C ALA A 300 -4.83 15.13 2.15
N ARG A 301 -3.59 14.79 2.51
CA ARG A 301 -2.99 13.49 2.17
C ARG A 301 -3.72 12.30 2.82
N ALA A 302 -4.06 12.41 4.11
CA ALA A 302 -4.76 11.35 4.82
C ALA A 302 -6.17 11.13 4.24
N LEU A 303 -6.86 12.23 3.93
CA LEU A 303 -8.19 12.19 3.33
C LEU A 303 -8.16 11.64 1.90
N ALA A 304 -7.16 11.99 1.10
CA ALA A 304 -6.98 11.49 -0.26
C ALA A 304 -6.73 9.97 -0.30
N THR A 305 -6.10 9.41 0.74
CA THR A 305 -5.77 7.98 0.85
C THR A 305 -6.72 7.21 1.75
N SER A 306 -7.82 7.83 2.19
CA SER A 306 -8.85 7.16 2.97
C SER A 306 -9.74 6.26 2.10
N GLY A 307 -10.40 5.29 2.73
CA GLY A 307 -11.39 4.43 2.05
C GLY A 307 -12.67 5.18 1.70
N ALA A 308 -13.78 4.42 1.56
CA ALA A 308 -15.09 5.00 1.27
C ALA A 308 -15.54 6.05 2.30
N ILE A 309 -15.18 5.82 3.57
CA ILE A 309 -15.45 6.75 4.67
C ILE A 309 -14.16 7.56 4.94
N PRO A 310 -14.20 8.90 4.84
CA PRO A 310 -13.05 9.73 5.16
C PRO A 310 -12.55 9.47 6.57
N SER A 311 -11.23 9.37 6.72
CA SER A 311 -10.61 9.10 8.01
C SER A 311 -9.22 9.70 8.15
N VAL A 312 -8.85 10.01 9.39
CA VAL A 312 -7.54 10.50 9.80
C VAL A 312 -7.10 9.67 11.02
N SER A 313 -6.02 8.92 10.88
CA SER A 313 -5.49 8.06 11.96
C SER A 313 -4.69 8.87 12.99
N LYS A 314 -4.38 8.26 14.15
CA LYS A 314 -3.50 8.88 15.16
C LYS A 314 -2.13 9.24 14.57
N ALA A 315 -1.58 8.39 13.71
CA ALA A 315 -0.32 8.65 13.03
C ALA A 315 -0.41 9.83 12.05
N ASP A 316 -1.55 10.01 11.37
CA ASP A 316 -1.74 11.14 10.45
C ASP A 316 -1.75 12.48 11.19
N TYR A 317 -2.33 12.54 12.39
CA TYR A 317 -2.22 13.73 13.24
C TYR A 317 -0.78 14.01 13.68
N VAL A 318 -0.05 12.97 14.10
CA VAL A 318 1.35 13.12 14.52
C VAL A 318 2.23 13.61 13.37
N ASP A 319 2.10 13.01 12.18
CA ASP A 319 2.90 13.39 11.02
C ASP A 319 2.58 14.79 10.51
N ALA A 320 1.29 15.15 10.41
CA ALA A 320 0.88 16.50 10.02
C ALA A 320 1.40 17.55 11.00
N TYR A 321 1.35 17.26 12.30
CA TYR A 321 1.87 18.16 13.33
C TYR A 321 3.40 18.29 13.26
N ALA A 322 4.10 17.16 13.15
CA ALA A 322 5.56 17.13 13.08
C ALA A 322 6.08 17.82 11.80
N ALA A 323 5.36 17.71 10.69
CA ALA A 323 5.71 18.40 9.44
C ALA A 323 5.64 19.93 9.57
N GLN A 324 4.74 20.46 10.39
CA GLN A 324 4.50 21.90 10.51
C GLN A 324 5.24 22.56 11.69
N TRP A 325 5.40 21.87 12.82
CA TRP A 325 6.03 22.43 14.03
C TRP A 325 7.28 21.68 14.51
N GLY A 326 7.67 20.61 13.82
CA GLY A 326 8.80 19.75 14.22
C GLY A 326 8.50 18.95 15.48
N ALA A 327 9.14 17.78 15.61
CA ALA A 327 9.25 17.16 16.92
C ALA A 327 10.22 18.02 17.75
N ARG A 328 9.77 18.59 18.88
CA ARG A 328 10.74 19.04 19.89
C ARG A 328 11.60 17.81 20.23
N PRO A 329 12.94 17.88 20.11
CA PRO A 329 13.76 16.75 20.52
C PRO A 329 13.39 16.43 21.97
N SER A 330 13.08 15.15 22.20
CA SER A 330 12.87 14.64 23.55
C SER A 330 13.96 15.17 24.47
N THR A 331 13.60 15.63 25.66
CA THR A 331 14.53 16.09 26.70
C THR A 331 15.62 15.04 26.99
N ALA A 332 15.37 13.76 26.70
CA ALA A 332 16.38 12.69 26.77
C ALA A 332 17.52 12.86 25.74
N ALA A 333 17.22 13.35 24.53
CA ALA A 333 18.23 13.57 23.48
C ALA A 333 19.12 14.78 23.78
N VAL A 334 18.57 15.82 24.42
CA VAL A 334 19.30 17.02 24.85
C VAL A 334 20.23 16.70 26.03
N LEU A 335 19.81 15.81 26.94
CA LEU A 335 20.65 15.36 28.05
C LEU A 335 21.80 14.44 27.60
N ASP A 336 21.62 13.60 26.57
CA ASP A 336 22.72 12.76 26.05
C ASP A 336 23.79 13.59 25.31
N THR A 337 23.39 14.63 24.57
CA THR A 337 24.34 15.57 23.95
C THR A 337 25.09 16.40 25.00
N ALA A 338 24.41 16.87 26.06
CA ALA A 338 25.05 17.57 27.16
C ALA A 338 26.01 16.67 27.98
N ARG A 339 25.75 15.35 28.04
CA ARG A 339 26.64 14.38 28.72
C ARG A 339 27.87 14.04 27.89
N ARG A 340 27.75 14.02 26.55
CA ARG A 340 28.86 13.81 25.61
C ARG A 340 29.77 15.02 25.43
N GLN A 341 29.29 16.23 25.74
CA GLN A 341 30.06 17.47 25.61
C GLN A 341 30.76 17.94 26.89
N ARG A 342 30.78 17.14 27.97
CA ARG A 342 31.68 17.46 29.10
C ARG A 342 33.13 17.28 28.63
N PRO A 343 33.96 18.32 28.63
CA PRO A 343 35.38 18.14 28.36
C PRO A 343 35.97 17.25 29.46
N THR A 344 36.61 16.16 29.05
CA THR A 344 37.46 15.38 29.95
C THR A 344 38.56 16.31 30.43
N ALA A 345 38.68 16.47 31.75
CA ALA A 345 39.77 17.22 32.35
C ALA A 345 41.09 16.54 31.96
N HIS A 346 41.79 17.07 30.96
CA HIS A 346 43.15 16.67 30.64
C HIS A 346 44.06 17.07 31.80
N LYS A 347 44.68 16.08 32.44
CA LYS A 347 45.85 16.29 33.30
C LYS A 347 46.92 17.01 32.48
N ALA A 348 47.29 18.20 32.91
CA ALA A 348 48.38 18.97 32.33
C ALA A 348 49.71 18.17 32.42
N PRO A 349 50.54 18.15 31.37
CA PRO A 349 51.85 17.54 31.41
C PRO A 349 52.85 18.46 32.12
N VAL A 350 53.68 17.87 32.98
CA VAL A 350 54.79 18.50 33.69
C VAL A 350 55.86 18.97 32.66
N PRO A 351 56.35 20.22 32.72
CA PRO A 351 57.35 20.69 31.77
C PRO A 351 58.73 20.10 32.07
N ARG A 352 59.38 19.52 31.05
CA ARG A 352 60.78 19.10 31.05
C ARG A 352 61.68 20.30 30.74
N ALA A 353 62.72 20.49 31.55
CA ALA A 353 63.71 21.56 31.42
C ALA A 353 64.54 21.46 30.10
N PRO A 354 64.99 22.58 29.53
CA PRO A 354 65.73 22.60 28.26
C PRO A 354 67.21 22.23 28.43
N ALA A 355 67.70 21.37 27.54
CA ALA A 355 69.11 21.02 27.42
C ALA A 355 69.90 22.15 26.73
N ALA A 356 71.09 22.45 27.26
CA ALA A 356 71.95 23.54 26.87
C ALA A 356 72.51 23.42 25.44
N ARG A 357 72.50 24.56 24.74
CA ARG A 357 73.21 24.83 23.48
C ARG A 357 74.71 24.54 23.61
N ARG A 358 75.28 23.78 22.68
CA ARG A 358 76.70 23.87 22.32
C ARG A 358 76.86 24.74 21.09
N VAL A 359 77.75 25.72 21.24
CA VAL A 359 78.16 26.73 20.27
C VAL A 359 79.18 26.10 19.32
N ALA A 360 79.04 26.36 18.02
CA ALA A 360 80.15 26.30 17.07
C ALA A 360 80.09 27.57 16.22
N ALA A 361 80.99 28.50 16.54
CA ALA A 361 81.23 29.71 15.77
C ALA A 361 82.08 29.34 14.55
N GLY A 362 81.66 29.80 13.38
CA GLY A 362 82.49 29.86 12.18
C GLY A 362 82.48 31.29 11.65
N SER A 363 83.65 31.90 11.54
CA SER A 363 84.13 32.56 10.32
C SER A 363 85.34 33.46 10.57
N SER A 364 86.23 33.44 9.57
CA SER A 364 87.18 34.48 9.15
C SER A 364 88.54 34.51 9.89
N GLN A 365 89.69 34.86 9.31
CA GLN A 365 90.31 34.90 7.97
C GLN A 365 91.73 35.48 8.23
N GLU A 366 92.67 35.30 7.30
CA GLU A 366 93.94 36.05 7.13
C GLU A 366 95.17 35.73 8.01
N GLY A 367 96.34 35.64 7.33
CA GLY A 367 97.68 35.64 7.91
C GLY A 367 98.60 34.59 7.31
#